data_AF-A0ABC9TJD6-F1
#
_entry.id   AF-A0ABC9TJD6-F1
#
_cell.length_a   1.000
_cell.length_b   1.000
_cell.length_c   1.000
_cell.angle_alpha   90.00
_cell.angle_beta   90.00
_cell.angle_gamma   90.00
#
_symmetry.space_group_name_H-M   'P 1'
#
loop_
_entity.id
_entity.type
_entity.pdbx_description
1 polymer ?
#
loop_
_entity_poly.entity_id
_entity_poly.type
_entity_poly.pdbx_seq_one_letter_code
_entity_poly.pdbx_strand_id
1 'polypeptide(L)'
;MNIKRKYQLIYGYVLYAKEPIYFNQTGEKINGLLINIKFGTIFTADELKHQKIQPVESFLSISYNSQSKTFTYALNEEYKDGFEIVGYELKITDTSGQSTTRQSTKEDVKHLVQTYEHYFLNDNRLQPLTLDYRPV
;
A
#
# COMPACT_ATOMS: atom_id res chain seq x y z
N MET A 1 -32.65 19.32 1.90
CA MET A 1 -31.82 18.73 0.83
C MET A 1 -30.65 18.03 1.53
N ASN A 2 -30.64 16.69 1.60
CA ASN A 2 -29.53 15.97 2.23
C ASN A 2 -28.34 15.95 1.26
N ILE A 3 -27.28 16.67 1.59
CA ILE A 3 -26.03 16.62 0.84
C ILE A 3 -25.42 15.24 1.12
N LYS A 4 -25.42 14.37 0.10
CA LYS A 4 -24.68 13.11 0.17
C LYS A 4 -23.19 13.43 0.22
N ARG A 5 -22.56 13.19 1.38
CA ARG A 5 -21.11 13.35 1.54
C ARG A 5 -20.38 12.41 0.59
N LYS A 6 -19.37 12.93 -0.10
CA LYS A 6 -18.53 12.21 -1.04
C LYS A 6 -17.13 12.04 -0.46
N TYR A 7 -16.49 10.95 -0.83
CA TYR A 7 -15.21 10.53 -0.30
C TYR A 7 -14.35 9.96 -1.41
N GLN A 8 -13.06 10.24 -1.34
CA GLN A 8 -12.02 9.57 -2.09
C GLN A 8 -11.29 8.60 -1.16
N LEU A 9 -11.02 7.38 -1.65
CA LEU A 9 -10.35 6.35 -0.88
C LEU A 9 -8.85 6.37 -1.13
N ILE A 10 -8.09 6.25 -0.05
CA ILE A 10 -6.65 5.97 -0.09
C ILE A 10 -6.36 4.69 0.69
N TYR A 11 -5.67 3.75 0.05
CA TYR A 11 -5.31 2.48 0.66
C TYR A 11 -3.81 2.23 0.63
N GLY A 12 -3.24 1.83 1.77
CA GLY A 12 -1.86 1.34 1.85
C GLY A 12 -1.79 -0.16 1.60
N TYR A 13 -1.00 -0.57 0.61
CA TYR A 13 -0.69 -1.97 0.33
C TYR A 13 0.72 -2.30 0.80
N VAL A 14 0.88 -3.37 1.57
CA VAL A 14 2.18 -3.74 2.15
C VAL A 14 2.79 -4.94 1.45
N LEU A 15 4.06 -4.81 1.07
CA LEU A 15 4.96 -5.90 0.72
C LEU A 15 5.83 -6.20 1.94
N TYR A 16 5.66 -7.36 2.55
CA TYR A 16 6.46 -7.79 3.69
C TYR A 16 7.80 -8.38 3.27
N ALA A 17 8.83 -8.08 4.05
CA ALA A 17 10.07 -8.84 4.01
C ALA A 17 9.89 -10.15 4.78
N LYS A 18 10.55 -11.23 4.31
CA LYS A 18 10.64 -12.53 4.99
C LYS A 18 11.27 -12.40 6.36
N GLU A 19 12.31 -11.57 6.40
CA GLU A 19 13.09 -11.26 7.59
C GLU A 19 13.36 -9.75 7.58
N PRO A 20 13.50 -9.11 8.76
CA PRO A 20 13.76 -7.69 8.82
C PRO A 20 15.10 -7.32 8.17
N ILE A 21 15.10 -6.27 7.35
CA ILE A 21 16.32 -5.71 6.74
C ILE A 21 16.92 -4.71 7.71
N TYR A 22 18.17 -4.94 8.13
CA TYR A 22 18.85 -4.16 9.16
C TYR A 22 19.64 -2.98 8.60
N PHE A 23 19.36 -1.78 9.10
CA PHE A 23 20.11 -0.57 8.80
C PHE A 23 21.06 -0.25 9.96
N ASN A 24 22.31 -0.73 9.88
CA ASN A 24 23.29 -0.61 10.96
C ASN A 24 23.55 0.84 11.43
N GLN A 25 23.40 1.82 10.55
CA GLN A 25 23.63 3.24 10.87
C GLN A 25 22.52 3.84 11.74
N THR A 26 21.26 3.40 11.56
CA THR A 26 20.10 3.94 12.29
C THR A 26 19.60 2.98 13.37
N GLY A 27 20.01 1.71 13.34
CA GLY A 27 19.46 0.65 14.18
C GLY A 27 18.05 0.21 13.79
N GLU A 28 17.51 0.75 12.69
CA GLU A 28 16.16 0.46 12.22
C GLU A 28 16.11 -0.92 11.53
N LYS A 29 14.98 -1.59 11.69
CA LYS A 29 14.65 -2.82 10.97
C LYS A 29 13.49 -2.54 10.04
N ILE A 30 13.69 -2.73 8.73
CA ILE A 30 12.61 -2.61 7.75
C ILE A 30 11.93 -3.96 7.64
N ASN A 31 10.64 -3.99 7.98
CA ASN A 31 9.82 -5.20 7.94
C ASN A 31 8.95 -5.26 6.68
N GLY A 32 8.79 -4.14 5.98
CA GLY A 32 8.02 -4.10 4.75
C GLY A 32 7.98 -2.72 4.11
N LEU A 33 7.41 -2.69 2.91
CA LEU A 33 7.26 -1.52 2.07
C LEU A 33 5.77 -1.29 1.87
N LEU A 34 5.30 -0.06 2.08
CA LEU A 34 3.92 0.33 1.85
C LEU A 34 3.83 1.19 0.60
N ILE A 35 2.83 0.90 -0.23
CA ILE A 35 2.45 1.69 -1.40
C ILE A 35 1.05 2.25 -1.13
N ASN A 36 0.95 3.58 -1.02
CA ASN A 36 -0.33 4.26 -0.80
C ASN A 36 -0.96 4.60 -2.15
N ILE A 37 -2.17 4.07 -2.37
CA ILE A 37 -2.94 4.20 -3.60
C ILE A 37 -4.18 5.04 -3.37
N LYS A 38 -4.34 6.11 -4.13
CA LYS A 38 -5.58 6.90 -4.21
C LYS A 38 -6.41 6.42 -5.38
N PHE A 39 -7.66 6.05 -5.13
CA PHE A 39 -8.60 5.65 -6.18
C PHE A 39 -9.19 6.88 -6.88
N GLY A 40 -9.29 6.82 -8.21
CA GLY A 40 -9.92 7.88 -9.01
C GLY A 40 -11.43 7.98 -8.75
N THR A 41 -12.06 6.84 -8.47
CA THR A 41 -13.50 6.78 -8.19
C THR A 41 -13.84 7.50 -6.87
N ILE A 42 -14.87 8.33 -6.94
CA ILE A 42 -15.44 9.05 -5.80
C ILE A 42 -16.67 8.31 -5.31
N PHE A 43 -16.69 8.01 -4.03
CA PHE A 43 -17.74 7.24 -3.39
C PHE A 43 -18.62 8.14 -2.52
N THR A 44 -19.92 7.90 -2.53
CA THR A 44 -20.84 8.47 -1.56
C THR A 44 -20.78 7.71 -0.24
N ALA A 45 -21.17 8.37 0.85
CA ALA A 45 -21.28 7.74 2.17
C ALA A 45 -22.13 6.46 2.16
N ASP A 46 -23.15 6.40 1.29
CA ASP A 46 -24.03 5.24 1.18
C ASP A 46 -23.35 4.10 0.43
N GLU A 47 -22.64 4.37 -0.67
CA GLU A 47 -21.86 3.34 -1.39
C GLU A 47 -20.81 2.70 -0.46
N LEU A 48 -20.12 3.49 0.35
CA LEU A 48 -19.15 2.99 1.31
C LEU A 48 -19.77 2.13 2.42
N LYS A 49 -21.00 2.45 2.86
CA LYS A 49 -21.73 1.62 3.84
C LYS A 49 -22.12 0.26 3.26
N HIS A 50 -22.55 0.23 1.99
CA HIS A 50 -22.87 -1.03 1.31
C HIS A 50 -21.60 -1.82 0.96
N GLN A 51 -20.48 -1.14 0.71
CA GLN A 51 -19.17 -1.73 0.43
C GLN A 51 -18.42 -2.25 1.66
N LYS A 52 -18.87 -2.00 2.90
CA LYS A 52 -18.31 -2.66 4.10
C LYS A 52 -18.33 -4.20 4.02
N ILE A 53 -18.99 -4.77 3.01
CA ILE A 53 -19.12 -6.20 2.74
C ILE A 53 -18.12 -6.69 1.65
N GLN A 54 -17.53 -5.81 0.83
CA GLN A 54 -16.52 -6.21 -0.17
C GLN A 54 -15.10 -5.88 0.31
N PRO A 55 -14.17 -6.85 0.28
CA PRO A 55 -12.78 -6.58 0.66
C PRO A 55 -12.15 -5.63 -0.37
N VAL A 56 -11.31 -4.70 0.09
CA VAL A 56 -10.51 -3.73 -0.70
C VAL A 56 -9.86 -4.34 -1.94
N GLU A 57 -9.49 -5.60 -1.76
CA GLU A 57 -9.00 -6.52 -2.77
C GLU A 57 -9.89 -6.62 -4.02
N SER A 58 -11.16 -6.23 -3.97
CA SER A 58 -12.07 -6.17 -5.12
C SER A 58 -11.86 -4.93 -6.00
N PHE A 59 -11.17 -3.89 -5.52
CA PHE A 59 -10.91 -2.68 -6.32
C PHE A 59 -9.62 -2.79 -7.13
N LEU A 60 -8.51 -3.14 -6.46
CA LEU A 60 -7.18 -3.21 -7.05
C LEU A 60 -6.42 -4.40 -6.47
N SER A 61 -5.81 -5.19 -7.34
CA SER A 61 -4.79 -6.17 -6.96
C SER A 61 -3.41 -5.63 -7.29
N ILE A 62 -2.49 -5.72 -6.33
CA ILE A 62 -1.08 -5.40 -6.53
C ILE A 62 -0.27 -6.66 -6.25
N SER A 63 0.63 -7.02 -7.16
CA SER A 63 1.51 -8.18 -7.02
C SER A 63 2.96 -7.72 -7.14
N TYR A 64 3.88 -8.42 -6.49
CA TYR A 64 5.31 -8.18 -6.59
C TYR A 64 6.04 -9.45 -7.02
N ASN A 65 6.88 -9.33 -8.05
CA ASN A 65 7.77 -10.39 -8.50
C ASN A 65 9.22 -10.02 -8.14
N SER A 66 9.87 -10.84 -7.32
CA SER A 66 11.22 -10.62 -6.83
C SER A 66 12.30 -10.92 -7.86
N GLN A 67 12.03 -11.77 -8.86
CA GLN A 67 12.97 -12.07 -9.94
C GLN A 67 13.08 -10.89 -10.91
N SER A 68 11.94 -10.33 -11.34
CA SER A 68 11.92 -9.15 -12.20
C SER A 68 12.02 -7.83 -11.43
N LYS A 69 11.83 -7.86 -10.11
CA LYS A 69 11.86 -6.69 -9.21
C LYS A 69 10.79 -5.66 -9.58
N THR A 70 9.61 -6.14 -10.00
CA THR A 70 8.52 -5.29 -10.52
C THR A 70 7.22 -5.50 -9.78
N PHE A 71 6.50 -4.39 -9.59
CA PHE A 71 5.10 -4.41 -9.18
C PHE A 71 4.19 -4.49 -10.40
N THR A 72 3.14 -5.30 -10.31
CA THR A 72 2.06 -5.38 -11.30
C THR A 72 0.77 -4.94 -10.64
N TYR A 73 -0.04 -4.18 -11.37
CA TYR A 73 -1.28 -3.59 -10.88
C TYR A 73 -2.42 -4.04 -11.78
N ALA A 74 -3.47 -4.60 -11.19
CA ALA A 74 -4.68 -5.03 -11.89
C ALA A 74 -5.91 -4.38 -11.24
N LEU A 75 -6.40 -3.33 -11.87
CA LEU A 75 -7.61 -2.61 -11.44
C LEU A 75 -8.84 -3.37 -11.92
N ASN A 76 -9.85 -3.52 -11.06
CA ASN A 76 -11.11 -4.10 -11.45
C ASN A 76 -11.82 -3.20 -12.47
N GLU A 77 -12.33 -3.80 -13.55
CA GLU A 77 -12.95 -3.13 -14.70
C GLU A 77 -14.16 -2.24 -14.34
N GLU A 78 -14.78 -2.47 -13.18
CA GLU A 78 -15.83 -1.61 -12.64
C GLU A 78 -15.34 -0.20 -12.29
N TYR A 79 -14.05 -0.04 -11.96
CA TYR A 79 -13.45 1.22 -11.49
C TYR A 79 -12.63 1.89 -12.59
N LYS A 80 -13.32 2.46 -13.58
CA LYS A 80 -12.70 3.03 -14.80
C LYS A 80 -11.91 4.31 -14.58
N ASP A 81 -12.09 4.98 -13.44
CA ASP A 81 -11.42 6.24 -13.12
C ASP A 81 -9.94 6.08 -12.76
N GLY A 82 -9.45 4.84 -12.71
CA GLY A 82 -8.04 4.56 -12.46
C GLY A 82 -7.63 4.71 -11.01
N PHE A 83 -6.32 4.77 -10.80
CA PHE A 83 -5.70 4.99 -9.50
C PHE A 83 -4.40 5.77 -9.66
N GLU A 84 -3.94 6.36 -8.56
CA GLU A 84 -2.68 7.07 -8.47
C GLU A 84 -1.88 6.57 -7.27
N ILE A 85 -0.57 6.35 -7.44
CA ILE A 85 0.33 6.12 -6.30
C ILE A 85 0.63 7.48 -5.68
N VAL A 86 0.18 7.70 -4.45
CA VAL A 86 0.26 9.00 -3.76
C VAL A 86 1.29 9.03 -2.64
N GLY A 87 1.93 7.89 -2.34
CA GLY A 87 3.01 7.86 -1.36
C GLY A 87 3.63 6.48 -1.18
N TYR A 88 4.80 6.49 -0.57
CA TYR A 88 5.52 5.29 -0.18
C TYR A 88 5.91 5.43 1.29
N GLU A 89 5.81 4.33 2.03
CA GLU A 89 6.25 4.29 3.42
C GLU A 89 7.06 3.02 3.67
N LEU A 90 7.92 3.08 4.68
CA LEU A 90 8.61 1.91 5.21
C LEU A 90 7.92 1.50 6.50
N LYS A 91 7.59 0.22 6.63
CA LYS A 91 7.20 -0.37 7.91
C LYS A 91 8.47 -0.69 8.67
N ILE A 92 8.72 0.05 9.75
CA ILE A 92 9.94 -0.07 10.54
C ILE A 92 9.62 -0.61 11.93
N THR A 93 10.52 -1.42 12.47
CA THR A 93 10.58 -1.71 13.90
C THR A 93 11.82 -1.06 14.48
N ASP A 94 11.62 -0.22 15.48
CA ASP A 94 12.71 0.46 16.17
C ASP A 94 13.40 -0.44 17.23
N THR A 95 14.39 0.11 17.91
CA THR A 95 15.17 -0.60 18.94
C THR A 95 14.35 -0.97 20.18
N SER A 96 13.19 -0.34 20.40
CA SER A 96 12.25 -0.68 21.47
C SER A 96 11.28 -1.80 21.08
N GLY A 97 11.30 -2.24 19.83
CA GLY A 97 10.37 -3.23 19.28
C GLY A 97 9.05 -2.63 18.82
N GLN A 98 8.89 -1.30 18.84
CA GLN A 98 7.68 -0.63 18.38
C GLN A 98 7.66 -0.60 16.84
N SER A 99 6.53 -1.00 16.25
CA SER A 99 6.31 -0.89 14.82
C SER A 99 5.68 0.45 14.46
N THR A 100 6.31 1.19 13.56
CA THR A 100 5.81 2.45 13.04
C THR A 100 5.93 2.48 11.51
N THR A 101 5.35 3.48 10.86
CA THR A 101 5.62 3.77 9.46
C THR A 101 6.37 5.08 9.32
N ARG A 102 7.27 5.14 8.34
CA ARG A 102 8.03 6.34 7.99
C ARG A 102 7.86 6.61 6.51
N GLN A 103 7.60 7.87 6.15
CA GLN A 103 7.54 8.30 4.75
C GLN A 103 8.85 7.99 4.02
N SER A 104 8.73 7.64 2.74
CA SER A 104 9.84 7.28 1.88
C SER A 104 9.57 7.75 0.45
N THR A 105 10.61 7.72 -0.37
CA THR A 105 10.51 8.09 -1.79
C THR A 105 10.34 6.85 -2.66
N LYS A 106 9.87 7.05 -3.89
CA LYS A 106 9.82 5.98 -4.90
C LYS A 106 11.22 5.42 -5.17
N GLU A 107 12.21 6.30 -5.20
CA GLU A 107 13.61 6.00 -5.46
C GLU A 107 14.19 5.13 -4.35
N ASP A 108 13.92 5.45 -3.08
CA ASP A 108 14.35 4.64 -1.93
C ASP A 108 13.73 3.24 -1.97
N VAL A 109 12.42 3.15 -2.22
CA VAL A 109 11.73 1.86 -2.34
C VAL A 109 12.31 1.05 -3.50
N LYS A 110 12.54 1.68 -4.66
CA LYS A 110 13.17 1.00 -5.80
C LYS A 110 14.56 0.49 -5.43
N HIS A 111 15.38 1.30 -4.76
CA HIS A 111 16.70 0.91 -4.32
C HIS A 111 16.64 -0.27 -3.33
N LEU A 112 15.75 -0.21 -2.33
CA LEU A 112 15.56 -1.29 -1.35
C LEU A 112 15.17 -2.61 -2.03
N VAL A 113 14.19 -2.56 -2.93
CA VAL A 113 13.73 -3.72 -3.70
C VAL A 113 14.84 -4.28 -4.58
N GLN A 114 15.71 -3.41 -5.11
CA GLN A 114 16.83 -3.82 -5.97
C GLN A 114 18.00 -4.44 -5.21
N THR A 115 18.34 -3.88 -4.05
CA THR A 115 19.49 -4.26 -3.22
C THR A 115 19.18 -5.44 -2.29
N TYR A 116 17.93 -5.55 -1.83
CA TYR A 116 17.48 -6.54 -0.85
C TYR A 116 16.38 -7.43 -1.41
N GLU A 117 16.39 -7.71 -2.72
CA GLU A 117 15.37 -8.49 -3.41
C GLU A 117 15.12 -9.87 -2.75
N HIS A 118 16.19 -10.48 -2.24
CA HIS A 118 16.19 -11.81 -1.64
C HIS A 118 15.44 -11.85 -0.30
N TYR A 119 15.32 -10.70 0.38
CA TYR A 119 14.51 -10.54 1.59
C TYR A 119 13.01 -10.48 1.30
N PHE A 120 12.58 -10.16 0.07
CA PHE A 120 11.15 -10.09 -0.26
C PHE A 120 10.66 -11.42 -0.86
N LEU A 121 9.45 -11.84 -0.46
CA LEU A 121 8.78 -12.97 -1.12
C LEU A 121 8.26 -12.51 -2.48
N ASN A 122 8.16 -13.48 -3.40
CA ASN A 122 7.18 -13.32 -4.47
C ASN A 122 5.82 -13.22 -3.79
N ASP A 123 5.15 -12.11 -4.02
CA ASP A 123 3.85 -11.87 -3.46
C ASP A 123 2.86 -11.74 -4.61
N ASN A 124 2.08 -12.79 -4.81
CA ASN A 124 1.05 -12.80 -5.83
C ASN A 124 -0.04 -11.78 -5.52
N ARG A 125 -0.15 -11.31 -4.26
CA ARG A 125 -1.08 -10.28 -3.86
C ARG A 125 -0.67 -9.60 -2.54
N LEU A 126 -0.21 -8.37 -2.64
CA LEU A 126 0.08 -7.52 -1.48
C LEU A 126 -1.18 -7.33 -0.64
N GLN A 127 -0.99 -7.34 0.68
CA GLN A 127 -2.09 -7.17 1.63
C GLN A 127 -2.46 -5.69 1.79
N PRO A 128 -3.76 -5.33 1.81
CA PRO A 128 -4.18 -4.01 2.22
C PRO A 128 -4.00 -3.87 3.74
N LEU A 129 -3.39 -2.77 4.19
CA LEU A 129 -3.07 -2.53 5.60
C LEU A 129 -3.82 -1.35 6.20
N THR A 130 -4.03 -0.27 5.42
CA THR A 130 -4.63 0.97 5.90
C THR A 130 -5.66 1.49 4.91
N LEU A 131 -6.72 2.11 5.45
CA LEU A 131 -7.79 2.77 4.68
C LEU A 131 -8.03 4.16 5.25
N ASP A 132 -7.92 5.16 4.38
CA ASP A 132 -8.24 6.56 4.65
C ASP A 132 -9.39 7.03 3.75
N TYR A 133 -10.34 7.75 4.34
CA TYR A 133 -11.50 8.34 3.67
C TYR A 133 -11.35 9.85 3.64
N ARG A 134 -11.06 10.41 2.46
CA ARG A 134 -10.89 11.86 2.30
C ARG A 134 -12.16 12.50 1.74
N PRO A 135 -12.81 13.43 2.47
CA PRO A 135 -13.94 14.18 1.91
C PRO A 135 -13.53 14.92 0.63
N VAL A 136 -14.44 14.96 -0.35
CA VAL A 136 -14.29 15.74 -1.60
C VAL A 136 -15.47 16.67 -1.84
#